data_AF-A0A968BWX2-F1
#
_entry.id   AF-A0A968BWX2-F1
#
_cell.length_a   1.000
_cell.length_b   1.000
_cell.length_c   1.000
_cell.angle_alpha   90.00
_cell.angle_beta   90.00
_cell.angle_gamma   90.00
#
_symmetry.space_group_name_H-M   'P 1'
#
loop_
_entity.id
_entity.type
_entity.pdbx_description
1 polymer ?
#
loop_
_entity_poly.entity_id
_entity_poly.type
_entity_poly.pdbx_seq_one_letter_code
_entity_poly.pdbx_strand_id
1 'polypeptide(L)'
;MNEERVGTIIADRWSYLWLIVGTVIGFFLTIPLVWWLSPIFMLSFMRTQKVWRGFILVWLATFVTVGVTQYDMLNALMPSPLPVYLITTAVGALPFTLPYLADRLLTPRLKGFAATLVFPLAVTAVDFAGAKANPLGSVGAQAYFQYGNLALMQLLSITGMWGITFLMSWFGSVVNWAWEHSFAWPKIRRGAAVYA
;
A
#
# COMPACT_ATOMS: atom_id res chain seq x y z
N MET A 1 7.53 29.71 -13.03
CA MET A 1 7.73 28.25 -13.09
C MET A 1 6.40 27.61 -12.73
N ASN A 2 5.56 27.34 -13.73
CA ASN A 2 4.20 26.85 -13.52
C ASN A 2 4.26 25.35 -13.23
N GLU A 3 4.22 24.99 -11.95
CA GLU A 3 4.09 23.60 -11.53
C GLU A 3 2.63 23.16 -11.74
N GLU A 4 2.44 22.33 -12.77
CA GLU A 4 1.16 21.71 -13.09
C GLU A 4 0.60 20.97 -11.87
N ARG A 5 -0.67 21.23 -11.56
CA ARG A 5 -1.42 20.42 -10.59
C ARG A 5 -1.52 19.00 -11.13
N VAL A 6 -1.10 18.02 -10.34
CA VAL A 6 -1.34 16.59 -10.58
C VAL A 6 -2.83 16.32 -10.40
N GLY A 7 -3.64 16.71 -11.39
CA GLY A 7 -5.09 16.80 -11.26
C GLY A 7 -5.88 16.16 -12.41
N THR A 8 -5.21 15.60 -13.41
CA THR A 8 -5.88 14.91 -14.52
C THR A 8 -5.92 13.41 -14.26
N ILE A 9 -7.08 12.81 -14.49
CA ILE A 9 -7.16 11.36 -14.70
C ILE A 9 -6.24 11.07 -15.89
N ILE A 10 -5.08 10.49 -15.62
CA ILE A 10 -4.21 9.99 -16.69
C ILE A 10 -4.95 8.77 -17.22
N ALA A 11 -5.59 8.91 -18.38
CA ALA A 11 -6.28 7.82 -19.03
C ALA A 11 -5.25 6.78 -19.48
N ASP A 12 -5.04 5.76 -18.65
CA ASP A 12 -4.19 4.63 -19.01
C ASP A 12 -5.06 3.47 -19.51
N ARG A 13 -4.88 3.11 -20.78
CA ARG A 13 -5.49 1.92 -21.41
C ARG A 13 -5.14 0.61 -20.68
N TRP A 14 -4.08 0.59 -19.87
CA TRP A 14 -3.59 -0.59 -19.13
C TRP A 14 -3.98 -0.57 -17.65
N SER A 15 -4.89 0.32 -17.25
CA SER A 15 -5.32 0.48 -15.84
C SER A 15 -5.68 -0.86 -15.17
N TYR A 16 -6.53 -1.67 -15.81
CA TYR A 16 -6.94 -2.97 -15.26
C TYR A 16 -5.80 -4.00 -15.21
N LEU A 17 -4.80 -3.88 -16.09
CA LEU A 17 -3.63 -4.72 -16.03
C LEU A 17 -2.81 -4.42 -14.77
N TRP A 18 -2.70 -3.15 -14.36
CA TRP A 18 -2.05 -2.80 -13.08
C TRP A 18 -2.79 -3.38 -11.87
N LEU A 19 -4.13 -3.38 -11.89
CA LEU A 19 -4.91 -4.04 -10.85
C LEU A 19 -4.61 -5.54 -10.80
N ILE A 20 -4.62 -6.21 -11.95
CA ILE A 20 -4.33 -7.65 -12.03
C ILE A 20 -2.91 -7.94 -11.57
N VAL A 21 -1.91 -7.20 -12.06
CA VAL A 21 -0.50 -7.38 -11.68
C VAL A 21 -0.30 -7.16 -10.19
N GLY A 22 -0.86 -6.08 -9.63
CA GLY A 22 -0.78 -5.83 -8.18
C GLY A 22 -1.47 -6.92 -7.35
N THR A 23 -2.60 -7.45 -7.84
CA THR A 23 -3.31 -8.56 -7.16
C THR A 23 -2.48 -9.84 -7.20
N VAL A 24 -1.96 -10.20 -8.38
CA VAL A 24 -1.11 -11.39 -8.57
C VAL A 24 0.14 -11.30 -7.69
N ILE A 25 0.83 -10.15 -7.69
CA ILE A 25 1.99 -9.89 -6.83
C ILE A 25 1.61 -10.01 -5.35
N GLY A 26 0.42 -9.55 -4.96
CA GLY A 26 -0.10 -9.63 -3.59
C GLY A 26 -0.18 -11.06 -3.05
N PHE A 27 -0.40 -12.07 -3.92
CA PHE A 27 -0.40 -13.47 -3.49
C PHE A 27 0.99 -13.97 -3.06
N PHE A 28 2.06 -13.35 -3.55
CA PHE A 28 3.45 -13.73 -3.27
C PHE A 28 4.04 -12.99 -2.07
N LEU A 29 3.23 -12.74 -1.03
CA LEU A 29 3.63 -12.04 0.19
C LEU A 29 4.76 -12.71 0.98
N THR A 30 5.04 -13.99 0.71
CA THR A 30 6.13 -14.75 1.33
C THR A 30 7.50 -14.32 0.82
N ILE A 31 7.58 -13.59 -0.29
CA ILE A 31 8.83 -13.07 -0.85
C ILE A 31 8.95 -11.59 -0.44
N PRO A 32 9.83 -11.23 0.51
CA PRO A 32 9.85 -9.89 1.10
C PRO A 32 9.99 -8.75 0.08
N LEU A 33 10.78 -8.94 -0.98
CA LEU A 33 10.99 -7.95 -2.04
C LEU A 33 9.78 -7.79 -2.97
N VAL A 34 9.04 -8.87 -3.23
CA VAL A 34 7.88 -8.85 -4.13
C VAL A 34 6.73 -8.07 -3.49
N TRP A 35 6.62 -8.14 -2.17
CA TRP A 35 5.64 -7.36 -1.41
C TRP A 35 5.77 -5.85 -1.62
N TRP A 36 6.99 -5.33 -1.82
CA TRP A 36 7.23 -3.89 -2.05
C TRP A 36 6.62 -3.39 -3.36
N LEU A 37 6.40 -4.29 -4.32
CA LEU A 37 5.94 -3.94 -5.66
C LEU A 37 4.41 -3.81 -5.74
N SER A 38 3.67 -4.55 -4.91
CA SER A 38 2.19 -4.52 -4.90
C SER A 38 1.61 -3.09 -4.78
N PRO A 39 2.03 -2.25 -3.81
CA PRO A 39 1.47 -0.92 -3.67
C PRO A 39 1.76 -0.01 -4.86
N ILE A 40 2.83 -0.27 -5.65
CA ILE A 40 3.14 0.51 -6.85
C ILE A 40 1.98 0.42 -7.84
N PHE A 41 1.59 -0.81 -8.21
CA PHE A 41 0.58 -1.04 -9.22
C PHE A 41 -0.84 -0.69 -8.72
N MET A 42 -1.12 -0.92 -7.44
CA MET A 42 -2.40 -0.55 -6.83
C MET A 42 -2.60 0.97 -6.78
N LEU A 43 -1.54 1.74 -6.47
CA LEU A 43 -1.58 3.21 -6.54
C LEU A 43 -1.78 3.70 -7.96
N SER A 44 -1.05 3.14 -8.94
CA SER A 44 -1.21 3.50 -10.35
C SER A 44 -2.66 3.28 -10.80
N PHE A 45 -3.24 2.11 -10.49
CA PHE A 45 -4.64 1.84 -10.77
C PHE A 45 -5.58 2.82 -10.08
N MET A 46 -5.43 3.05 -8.76
CA MET A 46 -6.32 3.93 -8.00
C MET A 46 -6.37 5.37 -8.56
N ARG A 47 -5.23 5.87 -9.07
CA ARG A 47 -5.11 7.22 -9.64
C ARG A 47 -5.78 7.37 -11.02
N THR A 48 -5.92 6.27 -11.78
CA THR A 48 -6.58 6.26 -13.10
C THR A 48 -8.10 6.17 -13.02
N GLN A 49 -8.66 5.73 -11.89
CA GLN A 49 -10.09 5.47 -11.75
C GLN A 49 -10.86 6.61 -11.07
N LYS A 50 -12.19 6.61 -11.22
CA LYS A 50 -13.09 7.39 -10.37
C LYS A 50 -12.97 6.89 -8.94
N VAL A 51 -12.93 7.80 -7.96
CA VAL A 51 -12.63 7.53 -6.55
C VAL A 51 -13.34 6.27 -6.02
N TRP A 52 -14.67 6.20 -6.10
CA TRP A 52 -15.43 5.07 -5.57
C TRP A 52 -15.24 3.77 -6.35
N ARG A 53 -15.10 3.85 -7.69
CA ARG A 53 -14.87 2.66 -8.52
C ARG A 53 -13.48 2.07 -8.23
N GLY A 54 -12.46 2.92 -8.16
CA GLY A 54 -11.11 2.51 -7.80
C GLY A 54 -11.06 1.90 -6.41
N PHE A 55 -11.69 2.55 -5.42
CA PHE A 55 -11.74 2.06 -4.05
C PHE A 55 -12.38 0.67 -3.96
N ILE A 56 -13.55 0.46 -4.57
CA ILE A 56 -14.24 -0.85 -4.54
C ILE A 56 -13.38 -1.92 -5.21
N LEU A 57 -12.75 -1.62 -6.34
CA LEU A 57 -11.94 -2.60 -7.07
C LEU A 57 -10.63 -2.95 -6.34
N VAL A 58 -9.95 -1.97 -5.75
CA VAL A 58 -8.78 -2.23 -4.89
C VAL A 58 -9.21 -3.01 -3.65
N TRP A 59 -10.34 -2.66 -3.02
CA TRP A 59 -10.86 -3.39 -1.87
C TRP A 59 -11.18 -4.85 -2.21
N LEU A 60 -11.82 -5.12 -3.35
CA LEU A 60 -12.07 -6.48 -3.82
C LEU A 60 -10.76 -7.24 -4.08
N ALA A 61 -9.77 -6.60 -4.70
CA ALA A 61 -8.45 -7.21 -4.92
C ALA A 61 -7.75 -7.53 -3.59
N THR A 62 -7.76 -6.60 -2.64
CA THR A 62 -7.23 -6.81 -1.29
C THR A 62 -7.99 -7.92 -0.55
N PHE A 63 -9.31 -7.94 -0.62
CA PHE A 63 -10.15 -8.97 -0.03
C PHE A 63 -9.81 -10.36 -0.55
N VAL A 64 -9.71 -10.51 -1.87
CA VAL A 64 -9.34 -11.78 -2.51
C VAL A 64 -7.92 -12.20 -2.12
N THR A 65 -6.99 -11.26 -2.11
CA THR A 65 -5.58 -11.54 -1.77
C THR A 65 -5.48 -12.01 -0.32
N VAL A 66 -5.95 -11.19 0.63
CA VAL A 66 -5.92 -11.48 2.07
C VAL A 66 -6.71 -12.73 2.40
N GLY A 67 -7.89 -12.89 1.80
CA GLY A 67 -8.79 -14.03 2.00
C GLY A 67 -8.22 -15.38 1.57
N VAL A 68 -7.24 -15.37 0.66
CA VAL A 68 -6.55 -16.60 0.24
C VAL A 68 -5.26 -16.77 1.03
N THR A 69 -4.43 -15.73 1.10
CA THR A 69 -3.08 -15.86 1.66
C THR A 69 -3.04 -15.94 3.18
N GLN A 70 -4.05 -15.40 3.86
CA GLN A 70 -4.14 -15.45 5.33
C GLN A 70 -5.15 -16.49 5.83
N TYR A 71 -5.75 -17.27 4.93
CA TYR A 71 -6.78 -18.25 5.28
C TYR A 71 -6.30 -19.22 6.36
N ASP A 72 -5.19 -19.92 6.11
CA ASP A 72 -4.68 -20.94 7.03
C ASP A 72 -4.34 -20.35 8.41
N MET A 73 -3.69 -19.17 8.43
CA MET A 73 -3.32 -18.48 9.67
C MET A 73 -4.56 -18.05 10.47
N LEU A 74 -5.50 -17.35 9.82
CA LEU A 74 -6.68 -16.81 10.50
C LEU A 74 -7.63 -17.93 10.94
N ASN A 75 -7.78 -18.98 10.13
CA ASN A 75 -8.62 -20.12 10.47
C ASN A 75 -7.99 -20.99 11.57
N ALA A 76 -6.66 -21.04 11.68
CA ALA A 76 -5.98 -21.69 12.80
C ALA A 76 -6.12 -20.90 14.12
N LEU A 77 -6.05 -19.57 14.07
CA LEU A 77 -6.18 -18.69 15.23
C LEU A 77 -7.63 -18.58 15.73
N MET A 78 -8.57 -18.45 14.80
CA MET A 78 -10.00 -18.28 15.08
C MET A 78 -10.81 -19.11 14.09
N PRO A 79 -10.94 -20.44 14.32
CA PRO A 79 -11.73 -21.31 13.47
C PRO A 79 -13.16 -20.78 13.36
N SER A 80 -13.60 -20.50 12.14
CA SER A 80 -14.93 -19.94 11.90
C SER A 80 -15.56 -20.53 10.63
N PRO A 81 -16.91 -20.63 10.58
CA PRO A 81 -17.58 -21.03 9.35
C PRO A 81 -17.23 -20.10 8.20
N LEU A 82 -17.19 -20.64 6.97
CA LEU A 82 -16.80 -19.89 5.77
C LEU A 82 -17.53 -18.53 5.62
N PRO A 83 -18.86 -18.40 5.86
CA PRO A 83 -19.52 -17.10 5.78
C PRO A 83 -18.98 -16.06 6.77
N VAL A 84 -18.65 -16.48 8.00
CA VAL A 84 -18.08 -15.60 9.03
C VAL A 84 -16.66 -15.18 8.65
N TYR A 85 -15.86 -16.12 8.12
CA TYR A 85 -14.53 -15.83 7.59
C TYR A 85 -14.58 -14.80 6.45
N LEU A 86 -15.50 -14.96 5.49
CA LEU A 86 -15.64 -14.03 4.37
C LEU A 86 -16.05 -12.63 4.85
N ILE A 87 -16.99 -12.53 5.80
CA ILE A 87 -17.40 -11.23 6.35
C ILE A 87 -16.25 -10.56 7.12
N THR A 88 -15.57 -11.29 7.99
CA THR A 88 -14.45 -10.75 8.78
C THR A 88 -13.28 -10.35 7.91
N THR A 89 -12.97 -11.12 6.85
CA THR A 89 -11.94 -10.76 5.87
C THR A 89 -12.35 -9.55 5.03
N ALA A 90 -13.62 -9.45 4.63
CA ALA A 90 -14.14 -8.29 3.90
C ALA A 90 -14.01 -7.01 4.73
N VAL A 91 -14.35 -7.07 6.02
CA VAL A 91 -14.18 -5.96 6.96
C VAL A 91 -12.69 -5.68 7.21
N GLY A 92 -11.88 -6.72 7.42
CA GLY A 92 -10.44 -6.61 7.66
C GLY A 92 -9.65 -6.04 6.48
N ALA A 93 -10.14 -6.23 5.25
CA ALA A 93 -9.55 -5.65 4.05
C ALA A 93 -9.75 -4.12 3.96
N LEU A 94 -10.76 -3.55 4.62
CA LEU A 94 -11.04 -2.10 4.57
C LEU A 94 -9.84 -1.28 5.06
N PRO A 95 -9.26 -1.52 6.26
CA PRO A 95 -8.02 -0.88 6.71
C PRO A 95 -6.92 -0.87 5.65
N PHE A 96 -6.67 -1.99 4.97
CA PHE A 96 -5.63 -2.09 3.95
C PHE A 96 -5.94 -1.25 2.69
N THR A 97 -7.20 -0.98 2.39
CA THR A 97 -7.61 -0.17 1.24
C THR A 97 -7.66 1.34 1.54
N LEU A 98 -7.92 1.74 2.80
CA LEU A 98 -8.05 3.14 3.20
C LEU A 98 -6.86 4.04 2.79
N PRO A 99 -5.59 3.60 2.87
CA PRO A 99 -4.46 4.41 2.45
C PRO A 99 -4.48 4.79 0.97
N TYR A 100 -4.98 3.92 0.09
CA TYR A 100 -5.13 4.22 -1.34
C TYR A 100 -6.22 5.28 -1.57
N LEU A 101 -7.29 5.25 -0.78
CA LEU A 101 -8.32 6.27 -0.81
C LEU A 101 -7.77 7.62 -0.30
N ALA A 102 -7.00 7.61 0.79
CA ALA A 102 -6.36 8.80 1.33
C ALA A 102 -5.39 9.43 0.32
N ASP A 103 -4.52 8.62 -0.31
CA ASP A 103 -3.66 9.06 -1.42
C ASP A 103 -4.49 9.73 -2.53
N ARG A 104 -5.55 9.06 -2.99
CA ARG A 104 -6.39 9.59 -4.07
C ARG A 104 -7.02 10.95 -3.74
N LEU A 105 -7.42 11.18 -2.49
CA LEU A 105 -8.13 12.40 -2.07
C LEU A 105 -7.20 13.55 -1.70
N LEU A 106 -6.02 13.26 -1.16
CA LEU A 106 -5.11 14.25 -0.59
C LEU A 106 -3.93 14.58 -1.52
N THR A 107 -3.43 13.63 -2.31
CA THR A 107 -2.31 13.85 -3.24
C THR A 107 -2.59 14.99 -4.24
N PRO A 108 -3.79 15.14 -4.82
CA PRO A 108 -4.10 16.29 -5.70
C PRO A 108 -4.08 17.67 -5.01
N ARG A 109 -4.10 17.70 -3.66
CA ARG A 109 -4.07 18.92 -2.85
C ARG A 109 -2.65 19.34 -2.47
N LEU A 110 -1.68 18.43 -2.64
CA LEU A 110 -0.27 18.66 -2.33
C LEU A 110 0.52 18.90 -3.61
N LYS A 111 1.73 19.45 -3.46
CA LYS A 111 2.62 19.76 -4.58
C LYS A 111 3.95 19.04 -4.45
N GLY A 112 4.50 18.66 -5.60
CA GLY A 112 5.83 18.08 -5.71
C GLY A 112 6.01 16.81 -4.89
N PHE A 113 7.21 16.65 -4.33
CA PHE A 113 7.62 15.44 -3.62
C PHE A 113 6.85 15.19 -2.32
N ALA A 114 6.30 16.22 -1.68
CA ALA A 114 5.50 16.08 -0.45
C ALA A 114 4.25 15.21 -0.65
N ALA A 115 3.73 15.14 -1.88
CA ALA A 115 2.59 14.29 -2.22
C ALA A 115 2.92 12.78 -2.06
N THR A 116 4.21 12.38 -2.13
CA THR A 116 4.63 10.99 -1.91
C THR A 116 4.43 10.54 -0.47
N LEU A 117 4.32 11.46 0.49
CA LEU A 117 4.20 11.14 1.92
C LEU A 117 2.77 10.77 2.34
N VAL A 118 1.75 11.09 1.53
CA VAL A 118 0.35 10.82 1.88
C VAL A 118 0.11 9.34 2.11
N PHE A 119 0.46 8.53 1.11
CA PHE A 119 0.26 7.08 1.17
C PHE A 119 0.99 6.43 2.36
N PRO A 120 2.31 6.60 2.56
CA PRO A 120 3.01 5.94 3.66
C PRO A 120 2.57 6.42 5.04
N LEU A 121 2.20 7.69 5.20
CA LEU A 121 1.61 8.17 6.46
C LEU A 121 0.26 7.52 6.71
N ALA A 122 -0.59 7.39 5.69
CA ALA A 122 -1.90 6.74 5.82
C ALA A 122 -1.76 5.24 6.13
N VAL A 123 -0.86 4.53 5.44
CA VAL A 123 -0.56 3.11 5.73
C VAL A 123 -0.11 2.95 7.18
N THR A 124 0.88 3.75 7.60
CA THR A 124 1.45 3.66 8.95
C THR A 124 0.43 4.01 10.02
N ALA A 125 -0.42 5.03 9.79
CA ALA A 125 -1.47 5.42 10.72
C ALA A 125 -2.53 4.31 10.89
N VAL A 126 -2.93 3.67 9.80
CA VAL A 126 -3.89 2.56 9.85
C VAL A 126 -3.28 1.34 10.55
N ASP A 127 -2.03 0.97 10.22
CA ASP A 127 -1.34 -0.18 10.82
C ASP A 127 -1.14 0.05 12.34
N PHE A 128 -0.74 1.26 12.74
CA PHE A 128 -0.60 1.65 14.14
C PHE A 128 -1.93 1.64 14.89
N ALA A 129 -2.97 2.27 14.34
CA ALA A 129 -4.30 2.31 14.97
C ALA A 129 -4.90 0.90 15.05
N GLY A 130 -4.73 0.09 14.01
CA GLY A 130 -5.14 -1.31 13.95
C GLY A 130 -4.49 -2.13 15.05
N ALA A 131 -3.16 -2.01 15.23
CA ALA A 131 -2.44 -2.72 16.29
C ALA A 131 -2.82 -2.28 17.71
N LYS A 132 -3.26 -1.03 17.90
CA LYS A 132 -3.78 -0.55 19.18
C LYS A 132 -5.20 -1.03 19.47
N ALA A 133 -6.03 -1.18 18.44
CA ALA A 133 -7.40 -1.65 18.57
C ALA A 133 -7.52 -3.19 18.60
N ASN A 134 -6.53 -3.90 18.07
CA ASN A 134 -6.54 -5.36 17.98
C ASN A 134 -6.13 -5.98 19.34
N PRO A 135 -6.95 -6.87 19.93
CA PRO A 135 -6.60 -7.60 21.15
C PRO A 135 -5.33 -8.45 21.03
N LEU A 136 -4.98 -8.87 19.82
CA LEU A 136 -3.75 -9.61 19.51
C LEU A 136 -2.54 -8.68 19.25
N GLY A 137 -2.70 -7.37 19.45
CA GLY A 137 -1.66 -6.38 19.20
C GLY A 137 -1.34 -6.24 17.71
N SER A 138 -0.06 -6.29 17.35
CA SER A 138 0.40 -6.08 15.98
C SER A 138 0.25 -7.29 15.05
N VAL A 139 -0.40 -8.38 15.47
CA VAL A 139 -0.58 -9.58 14.62
C VAL A 139 -1.19 -9.19 13.27
N GLY A 140 -0.51 -9.58 12.19
CA GLY A 140 -0.89 -9.25 10.80
C GLY A 140 -0.35 -7.93 10.26
N ALA A 141 0.42 -7.17 11.04
CA ALA A 141 1.03 -5.92 10.58
C ALA A 141 2.07 -6.15 9.46
N GLN A 142 2.20 -5.18 8.56
CA GLN A 142 2.96 -5.37 7.33
C GLN A 142 4.46 -5.55 7.53
N ALA A 143 5.02 -4.96 8.59
CA ALA A 143 6.43 -5.05 8.91
C ALA A 143 6.91 -6.50 9.16
N TYR A 144 6.01 -7.43 9.54
CA TYR A 144 6.37 -8.84 9.73
C TYR A 144 6.81 -9.53 8.44
N PHE A 145 6.35 -9.07 7.27
CA PHE A 145 6.80 -9.61 5.97
C PHE A 145 8.26 -9.30 5.66
N GLN A 146 8.91 -8.44 6.44
CA GLN A 146 10.35 -8.12 6.32
C GLN A 146 11.22 -8.84 7.35
N TYR A 147 10.64 -9.75 8.13
CA TYR A 147 11.41 -10.55 9.06
C TYR A 147 12.53 -11.31 8.31
N GLY A 148 13.74 -11.27 8.87
CA GLY A 148 14.94 -11.83 8.24
C GLY A 148 15.76 -10.83 7.41
N ASN A 149 15.23 -9.64 7.09
CA ASN A 149 16.02 -8.57 6.49
C ASN A 149 16.78 -7.79 7.57
N LEU A 150 18.07 -8.09 7.77
CA LEU A 150 18.87 -7.52 8.85
C LEU A 150 18.86 -5.99 8.85
N ALA A 151 19.00 -5.34 7.69
CA ALA A 151 19.05 -3.88 7.60
C ALA A 151 17.74 -3.24 8.09
N LEU A 152 16.59 -3.80 7.69
CA LEU A 152 15.28 -3.31 8.14
C LEU A 152 15.03 -3.65 9.61
N MET A 153 15.47 -4.82 10.08
CA MET A 153 15.32 -5.20 11.48
C MET A 153 16.09 -4.28 12.43
N GLN A 154 17.22 -3.69 12.00
CA GLN A 154 17.92 -2.69 12.83
C GLN A 154 17.08 -1.42 13.08
N LEU A 155 16.24 -1.03 12.12
CA LEU A 155 15.37 0.15 12.26
C LEU A 155 14.31 -0.01 13.36
N LEU A 156 13.98 -1.25 13.75
CA LEU A 156 13.05 -1.53 14.84
C LEU A 156 13.49 -0.87 16.14
N SER A 157 14.80 -0.79 16.39
CA SER A 157 15.36 -0.21 17.62
C SER A 157 15.15 1.30 17.74
N ILE A 158 15.00 2.01 16.62
CA ILE A 158 14.90 3.48 16.57
C ILE A 158 13.44 3.90 16.37
N THR A 159 12.75 3.24 15.45
CA THR A 159 11.42 3.65 14.96
C THR A 159 10.31 2.68 15.28
N GLY A 160 10.64 1.53 15.89
CA GLY A 160 9.73 0.39 15.98
C GLY A 160 9.40 -0.18 14.60
N MET A 161 8.40 -1.06 14.56
CA MET A 161 7.93 -1.67 13.30
C MET A 161 7.30 -0.67 12.33
N TRP A 162 6.83 0.47 12.83
CA TRP A 162 6.16 1.50 12.04
C TRP A 162 7.08 2.20 11.05
N GLY A 163 8.36 2.34 11.37
CA GLY A 163 9.34 2.88 10.42
C GLY A 163 9.55 1.96 9.22
N ILE A 164 9.51 0.63 9.42
CA ILE A 164 9.58 -0.34 8.32
C ILE A 164 8.33 -0.21 7.43
N THR A 165 7.12 -0.24 8.04
CA THR A 165 5.86 -0.04 7.31
C THR A 165 5.88 1.26 6.50
N PHE A 166 6.37 2.35 7.10
CA PHE A 166 6.50 3.64 6.44
C PHE A 166 7.46 3.59 5.24
N LEU A 167 8.69 3.10 5.42
CA LEU A 167 9.70 3.08 4.34
C LEU A 167 9.28 2.22 3.14
N MET A 168 8.67 1.07 3.43
CA MET A 168 8.16 0.17 2.40
C MET A 168 7.03 0.79 1.59
N SER A 169 6.06 1.40 2.28
CA SER A 169 4.94 2.07 1.60
C SER A 169 5.40 3.33 0.87
N TRP A 170 6.42 4.03 1.39
CA TRP A 170 6.97 5.24 0.77
C TRP A 170 7.71 4.91 -0.53
N PHE A 171 8.36 3.74 -0.60
CA PHE A 171 8.90 3.22 -1.87
C PHE A 171 7.82 3.22 -2.96
N GLY A 172 6.65 2.67 -2.65
CA GLY A 172 5.55 2.53 -3.60
C GLY A 172 5.08 3.87 -4.18
N SER A 173 4.97 4.89 -3.33
CA SER A 173 4.55 6.23 -3.74
C SER A 173 5.65 7.03 -4.43
N VAL A 174 6.92 6.86 -4.05
CA VAL A 174 8.09 7.46 -4.73
C VAL A 174 8.25 6.91 -6.14
N VAL A 175 8.11 5.59 -6.33
CA VAL A 175 8.15 4.98 -7.66
C VAL A 175 7.01 5.48 -8.53
N ASN A 176 5.77 5.58 -8.00
CA ASN A 176 4.66 6.16 -8.74
C ASN A 176 4.92 7.62 -9.11
N TRP A 177 5.49 8.42 -8.19
CA TRP A 177 5.85 9.80 -8.48
C TRP A 177 6.92 9.91 -9.57
N ALA A 178 7.93 9.02 -9.54
CA ALA A 178 8.91 8.95 -10.61
C ALA A 178 8.29 8.56 -11.95
N TRP A 179 7.33 7.62 -11.94
CA TRP A 179 6.56 7.20 -13.10
C TRP A 179 5.74 8.36 -13.68
N GLU A 180 5.04 9.14 -12.85
CA GLU A 180 4.28 10.32 -13.28
C GLU A 180 5.16 11.36 -13.98
N HIS A 181 6.44 11.45 -13.60
CA HIS A 181 7.43 12.29 -14.25
C HIS A 181 8.14 11.60 -15.43
N SER A 182 7.59 10.48 -15.93
CA SER A 182 8.16 9.66 -17.01
C SER A 182 9.61 9.21 -16.76
N PHE A 183 9.96 9.03 -15.48
CA PHE A 183 11.32 8.76 -15.03
C PHE A 183 12.36 9.78 -15.52
N ALA A 184 11.96 11.02 -15.79
CA ALA A 184 12.85 12.07 -16.25
C ALA A 184 13.86 12.45 -15.15
N TRP A 185 15.09 11.91 -15.25
CA TRP A 185 16.14 12.04 -14.23
C TRP A 185 16.35 13.45 -13.67
N PRO A 186 16.39 14.53 -14.48
CA PRO A 186 16.56 15.89 -13.95
C PRO A 186 15.46 16.33 -12.99
N LYS A 187 14.23 15.82 -13.18
CA LYS A 187 13.05 16.13 -12.35
C LYS A 187 13.01 15.27 -11.08
N ILE A 188 13.47 14.01 -11.16
CA ILE A 188 13.31 13.04 -10.07
C ILE A 188 14.51 12.90 -9.14
N ARG A 189 15.73 13.27 -9.59
CA ARG A 189 16.99 13.01 -8.86
C ARG A 189 17.00 13.51 -7.40
N ARG A 190 16.38 14.66 -7.13
CA ARG A 190 16.34 15.25 -5.78
C ARG A 190 15.43 14.44 -4.86
N GLY A 191 14.27 13.99 -5.37
CA GLY A 191 13.36 13.15 -4.60
C GLY A 191 13.93 11.75 -4.37
N ALA A 192 14.55 11.16 -5.40
CA ALA A 192 15.21 9.86 -5.28
C ALA A 192 16.34 9.87 -4.24
N ALA A 193 17.13 10.95 -4.19
CA ALA A 193 18.18 11.13 -3.18
C ALA A 193 17.67 11.36 -1.75
N VAL A 194 16.42 11.78 -1.58
CA VAL A 194 15.80 11.89 -0.23
C VAL A 194 15.29 10.54 0.26
N TYR A 195 14.96 9.64 -0.66
CA TYR A 195 14.51 8.29 -0.33
C TYR A 195 15.67 7.31 -0.09
N ALA A 196 16.75 7.41 -0.87
CA ALA A 196 17.93 6.54 -0.82
C ALA A 196 18.87 6.86 0.35
#